data_AF-A0A2E3W4M0-F1
#
_entry.id   AF-A0A2E3W4M0-F1
#
_cell.length_a   1.000
_cell.length_b   1.000
_cell.length_c   1.000
_cell.angle_alpha   90.00
_cell.angle_beta   90.00
_cell.angle_gamma   90.00
#
_symmetry.space_group_name_H-M   'P 1'
#
loop_
_entity.id
_entity.type
_entity.pdbx_description
1 polymer ?
#
loop_
_entity_poly.entity_id
_entity_poly.type
_entity_poly.pdbx_seq_one_letter_code
_entity_poly.pdbx_strand_id
1 'polypeptide(L)'
;MKRSCMTLFTAICGLLLTTTALSREHQIYSIMEEVPMGYENEVNKKNYYVNIGQNQGVEQGTVLDVYRVISKLNPYENQKRINHRVKIGELKVLHADEEAAIGALEKLNQGKDTPLFEIENFMIGDHVSVSVND
;
A
#
# COMPACT_ATOMS: atom_id res chain seq x y z
N MET A 1 8.72 35.00 -41.71
CA MET A 1 7.92 33.77 -41.44
C MET A 1 8.71 32.64 -40.75
N LYS A 2 10.02 32.44 -40.98
CA LYS A 2 10.78 31.31 -40.40
C LYS A 2 11.04 31.35 -38.87
N ARG A 3 11.12 32.54 -38.26
CA ARG A 3 11.44 32.70 -36.82
C ARG A 3 10.28 32.35 -35.87
N SER A 4 9.03 32.61 -36.29
CA SER A 4 7.83 32.29 -35.49
C SER A 4 7.55 30.78 -35.43
N CYS A 5 7.84 30.06 -36.51
CA CYS A 5 7.75 28.60 -36.54
C CYS A 5 8.79 27.95 -35.60
N MET A 6 10.00 28.52 -35.53
CA MET A 6 11.07 28.00 -34.67
C MET A 6 10.78 28.20 -33.18
N THR A 7 10.19 29.34 -32.79
CA THR A 7 9.76 29.59 -31.41
C THR A 7 8.57 28.73 -30.99
N LEU A 8 7.68 28.40 -31.94
CA LEU A 8 6.57 27.48 -31.71
C LEU A 8 7.09 26.05 -31.48
N PHE A 9 8.09 25.64 -32.25
CA PHE A 9 8.71 24.32 -32.10
C PHE A 9 9.46 24.16 -30.77
N THR A 10 10.16 25.21 -30.30
CA THR A 10 10.81 25.17 -28.98
C THR A 10 9.81 25.18 -27.83
N ALA A 11 8.66 25.87 -27.97
CA ALA A 11 7.59 25.84 -26.97
C ALA A 11 6.92 24.45 -26.88
N ILE A 12 6.71 23.78 -28.01
CA ILE A 12 6.14 22.42 -28.07
C ILE A 12 7.11 21.40 -27.47
N CYS A 13 8.41 21.53 -27.74
CA CYS A 13 9.43 20.63 -27.18
C CYS A 13 9.54 20.78 -25.66
N GLY A 14 9.39 22.00 -25.12
CA GLY A 14 9.35 22.23 -23.67
C GLY A 14 8.16 21.60 -22.96
N LEU A 15 7.02 21.44 -23.64
CA LEU A 15 5.82 20.80 -23.09
C LEU A 15 5.95 19.26 -23.03
N LEU A 16 6.79 18.66 -23.88
CA LEU A 16 7.03 17.21 -23.92
C LEU A 16 8.02 16.74 -22.84
N LEU A 17 8.71 17.65 -22.16
CA LEU A 17 9.64 17.38 -21.06
C LEU A 17 8.97 17.36 -19.68
N THR A 18 7.64 17.43 -19.60
CA THR A 18 6.94 17.30 -18.33
C THR A 18 7.21 15.92 -17.73
N THR A 19 7.78 15.95 -16.53
CA THR A 19 8.24 14.80 -15.75
C THR A 19 7.19 13.71 -15.65
N THR A 20 7.57 12.47 -15.94
CA THR A 20 6.78 11.28 -15.63
C THR A 20 6.69 11.14 -14.12
N ALA A 21 5.53 11.42 -13.53
CA ALA A 21 5.22 11.08 -12.16
C ALA A 21 5.16 9.54 -12.06
N LEU A 22 6.17 8.93 -11.43
CA LEU A 22 6.16 7.51 -11.10
C LEU A 22 5.33 7.31 -9.82
N SER A 23 4.08 6.87 -9.96
CA SER A 23 3.34 6.40 -8.80
C SER A 23 3.94 5.06 -8.37
N ARG A 24 4.62 5.04 -7.22
CA ARG A 24 5.12 3.80 -6.62
C ARG A 24 3.97 3.15 -5.85
N GLU A 25 3.75 1.85 -6.08
CA GLU A 25 2.83 1.11 -5.23
C GLU A 25 3.48 0.84 -3.87
N HIS A 26 2.76 1.14 -2.80
CA HIS A 26 3.21 0.92 -1.44
C HIS A 26 2.71 -0.44 -0.95
N GLN A 27 3.58 -1.16 -0.24
CA GLN A 27 3.35 -2.50 0.28
C GLN A 27 4.09 -2.72 1.60
N ILE A 28 3.60 -3.69 2.38
CA ILE A 28 4.32 -4.23 3.53
C ILE A 28 5.49 -5.05 3.02
N TYR A 29 6.72 -4.69 3.41
CA TYR A 29 7.92 -5.41 2.97
C TYR A 29 8.51 -6.34 4.04
N SER A 30 8.21 -6.10 5.32
CA SER A 30 8.68 -6.95 6.42
C SER A 30 7.69 -6.96 7.58
N ILE A 31 7.65 -8.07 8.30
CA ILE A 31 6.85 -8.27 9.50
C ILE A 31 7.79 -8.82 10.58
N MET A 32 7.75 -8.21 11.75
CA MET A 32 8.47 -8.68 12.94
C MET A 32 7.45 -9.02 14.01
N GLU A 33 7.53 -10.23 14.55
CA GLU A 33 6.65 -10.73 15.60
C GLU A 33 7.51 -11.27 16.74
N GLU A 34 7.12 -10.95 17.98
CA GLU A 34 7.70 -11.57 19.17
C GLU A 34 7.33 -13.05 19.23
N VAL A 35 8.33 -13.90 19.51
CA VAL A 35 8.11 -15.34 19.67
C VAL A 35 7.51 -15.59 21.05
N PRO A 36 6.30 -16.18 21.17
CA PRO A 36 5.70 -16.45 22.46
C PRO A 36 6.49 -17.54 23.19
N MET A 37 6.79 -17.29 24.46
CA MET A 37 7.52 -18.21 25.32
C MET A 37 6.59 -19.16 26.10
N GLY A 38 5.28 -18.99 25.95
CA GLY A 38 4.26 -19.91 26.47
C GLY A 38 3.72 -19.52 27.86
N TYR A 39 3.88 -18.26 28.26
CA TYR A 39 3.28 -17.75 29.49
C TYR A 39 1.78 -17.46 29.31
N GLU A 40 0.98 -17.70 30.36
CA GLU A 40 -0.44 -17.37 30.34
C GLU A 40 -0.63 -15.84 30.24
N ASN A 41 -1.38 -15.39 29.22
CA ASN A 41 -1.67 -13.98 28.90
C ASN A 41 -0.50 -13.16 28.32
N GLU A 42 0.45 -13.79 27.64
CA GLU A 42 1.50 -13.09 26.88
C GLU A 42 0.88 -12.30 25.70
N VAL A 43 1.09 -10.98 25.67
CA VAL A 43 0.64 -10.10 24.58
C VAL A 43 1.78 -9.96 23.58
N ASN A 44 1.75 -10.79 22.53
CA ASN A 44 2.77 -10.74 21.48
C ASN A 44 2.69 -9.43 20.70
N LYS A 45 3.80 -8.71 20.59
CA LYS A 45 3.88 -7.53 19.73
C LYS A 45 4.18 -7.94 18.29
N LYS A 46 3.50 -7.27 17.36
CA LYS A 46 3.75 -7.38 15.91
C LYS A 46 3.98 -5.99 15.33
N ASN A 47 5.12 -5.84 14.65
CA ASN A 47 5.48 -4.64 13.92
C ASN A 47 5.46 -4.94 12.42
N TYR A 48 4.86 -4.03 11.66
CA TYR A 48 4.80 -4.09 10.21
C TYR A 48 5.63 -2.95 9.63
N TYR A 49 6.49 -3.27 8.68
CA TYR A 49 7.32 -2.31 8.00
C TYR A 49 6.78 -2.08 6.59
N VAL A 50 6.49 -0.82 6.27
CA VAL A 50 5.89 -0.39 5.01
C VAL A 50 6.81 0.57 4.27
N ASN A 51 6.81 0.51 2.94
CA ASN A 51 7.60 1.38 2.07
C ASN A 51 6.87 2.71 1.74
N ILE A 52 6.24 3.30 2.76
CA ILE A 52 5.60 4.62 2.71
C ILE A 52 6.03 5.40 3.95
N GLY A 53 6.42 6.66 3.78
CA GLY A 53 6.98 7.48 4.83
C GLY A 53 6.54 8.95 4.72
N GLN A 54 7.31 9.83 5.37
CA GLN A 54 7.02 11.26 5.49
C GLN A 54 6.98 11.97 4.11
N ASN A 55 7.79 11.52 3.15
CA ASN A 55 7.79 12.07 1.79
C ASN A 55 6.44 11.90 1.08
N GLN A 56 5.62 10.95 1.53
CA GLN A 56 4.28 10.68 1.02
C GLN A 56 3.17 11.23 1.94
N GLY A 57 3.51 12.05 2.95
CA GLY A 57 2.56 12.64 3.87
C GLY A 57 2.08 11.70 4.98
N VAL A 58 2.83 10.64 5.28
CA VAL A 58 2.55 9.75 6.40
C VAL A 58 3.24 10.27 7.66
N GLU A 59 2.45 10.50 8.71
CA GLU A 59 2.92 10.96 10.01
C GLU A 59 2.68 9.91 11.09
N GLN A 60 3.26 10.14 12.28
CA GLN A 60 2.97 9.31 13.44
C GLN A 60 1.50 9.40 13.81
N GLY A 61 0.85 8.24 13.95
CA GLY A 61 -0.58 8.14 14.27
C GLY A 61 -1.50 8.08 13.05
N THR A 62 -0.98 8.23 11.82
CA THR A 62 -1.76 8.01 10.59
C THR A 62 -2.27 6.56 10.52
N VAL A 63 -3.50 6.39 10.04
CA VAL A 63 -4.12 5.08 9.79
C VAL A 63 -3.96 4.75 8.30
N LEU A 64 -3.40 3.58 8.03
CA LEU A 64 -3.19 3.05 6.68
C LEU A 64 -4.15 1.89 6.43
N ASP A 65 -4.82 1.92 5.29
CA ASP A 65 -5.66 0.83 4.82
C ASP A 65 -4.81 -0.22 4.11
N VAL A 66 -4.95 -1.48 4.53
CA VAL A 66 -4.23 -2.62 3.96
C VAL A 66 -5.14 -3.38 3.00
N TYR A 67 -4.66 -3.60 1.78
CA TYR A 67 -5.34 -4.27 0.70
C TYR A 67 -4.58 -5.51 0.24
N ARG A 68 -5.30 -6.61 0.02
CA ARG A 68 -4.77 -7.81 -0.62
C ARG A 68 -5.27 -7.95 -2.03
N VAL A 69 -4.35 -8.26 -2.93
CA VAL A 69 -4.66 -8.53 -4.33
C VAL A 69 -4.86 -10.03 -4.52
N ILE A 70 -6.12 -10.45 -4.65
CA ILE A 70 -6.49 -11.83 -4.94
C ILE A 70 -6.58 -11.99 -6.44
N SER A 71 -5.74 -12.86 -6.99
CA SER A 71 -5.67 -13.10 -8.43
C SER A 71 -6.34 -14.43 -8.78
N LYS A 72 -7.46 -14.38 -9.51
CA LYS A 72 -8.21 -15.58 -9.93
C LYS A 72 -8.34 -15.63 -11.44
N LEU A 73 -8.22 -16.85 -11.98
CA LEU A 73 -8.40 -17.11 -13.40
C LEU A 73 -9.89 -17.19 -13.71
N ASN A 74 -10.37 -16.42 -14.67
CA ASN A 74 -11.72 -16.60 -15.20
C ASN A 74 -11.70 -17.64 -16.34
N PRO A 75 -12.27 -18.84 -16.16
CA PRO A 75 -12.26 -19.88 -17.19
C PRO A 75 -13.14 -19.54 -18.40
N TYR A 76 -14.11 -18.62 -18.25
CA TYR A 76 -15.06 -18.29 -19.31
C TYR A 76 -14.58 -17.17 -20.25
N GLU A 77 -13.51 -16.47 -19.88
CA GLU A 77 -13.03 -15.29 -20.61
C GLU A 77 -11.53 -15.41 -20.91
N ASN A 78 -11.18 -16.22 -21.91
CA ASN A 78 -9.82 -16.39 -22.43
C ASN A 78 -8.75 -16.72 -21.37
N GLN A 79 -9.13 -17.35 -20.26
CA GLN A 79 -8.21 -17.61 -19.13
C GLN A 79 -7.51 -16.32 -18.66
N LYS A 80 -8.18 -15.17 -18.75
CA LYS A 80 -7.63 -13.93 -18.22
C LYS A 80 -7.64 -13.99 -16.70
N ARG A 81 -6.55 -13.52 -16.13
CA ARG A 81 -6.33 -13.43 -14.69
C ARG A 81 -6.88 -12.09 -14.20
N ILE A 82 -7.93 -12.14 -13.38
CA ILE A 82 -8.58 -10.97 -12.79
C ILE A 82 -8.01 -10.76 -11.40
N ASN A 83 -7.59 -9.53 -11.12
CA ASN A 83 -7.03 -9.12 -9.84
C ASN A 83 -8.09 -8.37 -9.04
N HIS A 84 -8.46 -8.89 -7.88
CA HIS A 84 -9.41 -8.29 -6.96
C HIS A 84 -8.64 -7.64 -5.80
N ARG A 85 -8.79 -6.33 -5.60
CA ARG A 85 -8.20 -5.62 -4.46
C ARG A 85 -9.22 -5.58 -3.32
N VAL A 86 -8.93 -6.26 -2.22
CA VAL A 86 -9.85 -6.40 -1.07
C VAL A 86 -9.22 -5.76 0.17
N LYS A 87 -9.95 -4.89 0.87
CA LYS A 87 -9.51 -4.28 2.14
C LYS A 87 -9.55 -5.33 3.26
N ILE A 88 -8.40 -5.62 3.87
CA ILE A 88 -8.27 -6.59 4.96
C ILE A 88 -8.35 -5.92 6.33
N GLY A 89 -7.82 -4.71 6.46
CA GLY A 89 -7.81 -4.04 7.75
C GLY A 89 -7.09 -2.70 7.72
N GLU A 90 -6.80 -2.23 8.93
CA GLU A 90 -6.20 -0.92 9.22
C GLU A 90 -4.93 -1.11 10.05
N LEU A 91 -3.88 -0.42 9.64
CA LEU A 91 -2.58 -0.36 10.28
C LEU A 91 -2.35 1.04 10.83
N LYS A 92 -2.02 1.16 12.11
CA LYS A 92 -1.65 2.43 12.73
C LYS A 92 -0.15 2.65 12.67
N VAL A 93 0.27 3.79 12.14
CA VAL A 93 1.68 4.17 12.06
C VAL A 93 2.19 4.59 13.45
N LEU A 94 3.19 3.88 13.95
CA LEU A 94 3.88 4.19 15.21
C LEU A 94 5.04 5.15 14.99
N HIS A 95 5.74 5.02 13.87
CA HIS A 95 6.88 5.85 13.51
C HIS A 95 7.00 5.93 11.98
N ALA A 96 7.34 7.09 11.45
CA ALA A 96 7.55 7.30 10.03
C ALA A 96 8.93 7.92 9.80
N ASP A 97 9.73 7.29 8.95
CA ASP A 97 10.97 7.81 8.36
C ASP A 97 10.66 8.48 7.01
N GLU A 98 11.69 8.95 6.30
CA GLU A 98 11.51 9.64 5.01
C GLU A 98 10.83 8.77 3.94
N GLU A 99 11.22 7.50 3.82
CA GLU A 99 10.74 6.57 2.78
C GLU A 99 10.02 5.33 3.33
N ALA A 100 10.04 5.12 4.65
CA ALA A 100 9.48 3.93 5.29
C ALA A 100 8.73 4.31 6.56
N ALA A 101 7.84 3.42 7.00
CA ALA A 101 7.15 3.58 8.27
C ALA A 101 6.99 2.24 8.99
N ILE A 102 6.89 2.33 10.31
CA ILE A 102 6.64 1.23 11.22
C ILE A 102 5.23 1.41 11.74
N GLY A 103 4.40 0.39 11.57
CA GLY A 103 3.05 0.37 12.09
C GLY A 103 2.75 -0.86 12.94
N ALA A 104 1.70 -0.75 13.74
CA ALA A 104 1.09 -1.84 14.46
C ALA A 104 -0.32 -2.10 13.92
N LEU A 105 -0.79 -3.33 14.10
CA LEU A 105 -2.16 -3.71 13.76
C LEU A 105 -3.15 -2.92 14.62
N GLU A 106 -4.12 -2.24 14.00
CA GLU A 106 -5.20 -1.54 14.73
C GLU A 106 -6.53 -2.30 14.62
N LYS A 107 -6.95 -2.63 13.39
CA LYS A 107 -8.17 -3.40 13.16
C LYS A 107 -7.98 -4.43 12.05
N LEU A 108 -8.51 -5.63 12.27
CA LEU A 108 -8.75 -6.61 11.23
C LEU A 108 -10.25 -6.61 10.89
N ASN A 109 -10.56 -6.53 9.60
CA ASN A 109 -11.91 -6.81 9.13
C ASN A 109 -12.10 -8.32 9.13
N GLN A 110 -12.58 -8.86 10.25
CA GLN A 110 -13.02 -10.24 10.40
C GLN A 110 -14.53 -10.22 10.64
N GLY A 111 -15.33 -10.65 9.67
CA GLY A 111 -16.78 -10.64 9.76
C GLY A 111 -17.46 -11.69 8.87
N LYS A 112 -18.78 -11.81 8.95
CA LYS A 112 -19.53 -12.72 8.05
C LYS A 112 -19.51 -12.27 6.58
N ASP A 113 -19.31 -10.99 6.34
CA ASP A 113 -19.31 -10.38 5.00
C ASP A 113 -17.90 -10.22 4.41
N THR A 114 -16.86 -10.72 5.10
CA THR A 114 -15.48 -10.64 4.60
C THR A 114 -15.15 -11.85 3.72
N PRO A 115 -14.45 -11.65 2.59
CA PRO A 115 -14.04 -12.76 1.73
C PRO A 115 -13.23 -13.80 2.50
N LEU A 116 -13.37 -15.08 2.15
CA LEU A 116 -12.56 -16.14 2.75
C LEU A 116 -11.08 -15.93 2.38
N PHE A 117 -10.26 -15.65 3.37
CA PHE A 117 -8.81 -15.53 3.22
C PHE A 117 -8.11 -16.81 3.73
N GLU A 118 -7.05 -17.24 3.05
CA GLU A 118 -6.22 -18.37 3.52
C GLU A 118 -5.46 -18.03 4.82
N ILE A 119 -5.10 -16.75 4.98
CA ILE A 119 -4.51 -16.20 6.21
C ILE A 119 -5.22 -14.89 6.50
N GLU A 120 -5.87 -14.81 7.66
CA GLU A 120 -6.67 -13.65 8.07
C GLU A 120 -5.83 -12.46 8.55
N ASN A 121 -4.53 -12.67 8.76
CA ASN A 121 -3.58 -11.64 9.17
C ASN A 121 -2.93 -10.95 7.95
N PHE A 122 -2.28 -9.80 8.16
CA PHE A 122 -1.50 -9.11 7.15
C PHE A 122 -0.30 -9.92 6.70
N MET A 123 0.05 -9.78 5.42
CA MET A 123 1.16 -10.46 4.76
C MET A 123 2.17 -9.48 4.18
N ILE A 124 3.40 -9.97 4.01
CA ILE A 124 4.40 -9.32 3.16
C ILE A 124 3.85 -9.29 1.72
N GLY A 125 3.89 -8.12 1.10
CA GLY A 125 3.35 -7.88 -0.24
C GLY A 125 1.91 -7.39 -0.29
N ASP A 126 1.22 -7.29 0.86
CA ASP A 126 -0.07 -6.58 0.90
C ASP A 126 0.14 -5.09 0.62
N HIS A 127 -0.74 -4.50 -0.19
CA HIS A 127 -0.66 -3.10 -0.59
C HIS A 127 -1.19 -2.19 0.53
N VAL A 128 -0.60 -1.02 0.68
CA VAL A 128 -1.03 -0.03 1.67
C VAL A 128 -1.44 1.27 1.00
N SER A 129 -2.47 1.91 1.56
CA SER A 129 -2.93 3.23 1.13
C SER A 129 -3.26 4.09 2.34
N VAL A 130 -3.11 5.41 2.21
CA VAL A 130 -3.46 6.33 3.29
C VAL A 130 -4.97 6.44 3.38
N SER A 131 -5.52 6.19 4.57
CA SER A 131 -6.95 6.38 4.82
C SER A 131 -7.20 7.88 4.99
N VAL A 132 -7.75 8.52 3.95
CA VAL A 132 -8.20 9.92 4.04
C VAL A 132 -9.62 9.87 4.57
N ASN A 133 -9.80 10.18 5.85
CA ASN A 133 -11.12 10.50 6.39
C ASN A 133 -11.50 11.89 5.86
N ASP A 134 -12.43 11.93 4.92
CA ASP A 134 -13.14 13.16 4.52
C ASP A 134 -14.02 13.70 5.65
#